data_AF-A0A654IQK8-F1
#
_entry.id   AF-A0A654IQK8-F1
#
_cell.length_a   1.000
_cell.length_b   1.000
_cell.length_c   1.000
_cell.angle_alpha   90.00
_cell.angle_beta   90.00
_cell.angle_gamma   90.00
#
_symmetry.space_group_name_H-M   'P 1'
#
loop_
_entity.id
_entity.type
_entity.pdbx_description
1 polymer ?
#
loop_
_entity_poly.entity_id
_entity_poly.type
_entity_poly.pdbx_seq_one_letter_code
_entity_poly.pdbx_strand_id
1 'polypeptide(L)'
;MQELYLKLINLGLNILKVDKLKYFILKNEEFRLKYIDLVNDILTLEKNHNQNLEDKVFGTTFAKALISITKQTNKQRFETKDHIKVEDIETNYNQLVSYIVKTFKVVKSKLVSLNEEISEEIINKNAILTDQVISKVEARIAKQEQVKESVTGKTSEQVKTSQTEQVEVNTVIPVEQIEVEQIEQKQTNQQADFLNSFNPNMFANLNNAELPVLPSQDPRFYPYKGKPKFMPYLKIVLCVLAVLSTILLASSLLYLSYTTIDISSNTYAGLIEQSKGWDELFKVGDKEILKKFPIGISQITLMFIRGFGLPILIYMIPTILICTYTKKSLSNPREKYRIPLFPIIFFIMFFIGLTVNLYEFTSLEKFKDAWQKALMAFTSKNDIDINKFFEPILKDHIQKFQLGVGLVLSSLVVTILTLLLAVVLIIVNPKLDREKIMKATLEHQKAVMAIMQGQRYEMDPSLYEEDEVEIKHPSKLKLFFLKLKNKNKKEDSKDTNN
;
A
#
# COMPACT_ATOMS: atom_id res chain seq x y z
N MET A 1 -24.31 34.49 -0.72
CA MET A 1 -23.06 35.06 -1.28
C MET A 1 -21.82 34.49 -0.60
N GLN A 2 -21.70 34.56 0.72
CA GLN A 2 -20.54 34.00 1.45
C GLN A 2 -20.35 32.48 1.24
N GLU A 3 -21.45 31.71 1.20
CA GLU A 3 -21.40 30.27 0.89
C GLU A 3 -20.88 29.99 -0.54
N LEU A 4 -21.29 30.80 -1.53
CA LEU A 4 -20.83 30.68 -2.91
C LEU A 4 -19.34 31.04 -3.03
N TYR A 5 -18.91 32.10 -2.35
CA TYR A 5 -17.51 32.49 -2.26
C TYR A 5 -16.65 31.36 -1.68
N LEU A 6 -17.10 30.73 -0.59
CA LEU A 6 -16.44 29.57 0.02
C LEU A 6 -16.39 28.36 -0.94
N LYS A 7 -17.46 28.11 -1.70
CA LYS A 7 -17.50 27.03 -2.72
C LYS A 7 -16.47 27.27 -3.83
N LEU A 8 -16.33 28.50 -4.32
CA LEU A 8 -15.37 28.85 -5.38
C LEU A 8 -13.92 28.73 -4.89
N ILE A 9 -13.61 29.23 -3.69
CA ILE A 9 -12.28 29.12 -3.09
C ILE A 9 -11.89 27.65 -2.90
N ASN A 10 -12.80 26.84 -2.33
CA ASN A 10 -12.55 25.42 -2.13
C ASN A 10 -12.35 24.68 -3.45
N LEU A 11 -13.15 25.00 -4.48
CA LEU A 11 -12.96 24.43 -5.81
C LEU A 11 -11.58 24.78 -6.38
N GLY A 12 -11.17 26.06 -6.31
CA GLY A 12 -9.85 26.51 -6.76
C GLY A 12 -8.73 25.75 -6.06
N LEU A 13 -8.80 25.65 -4.74
CA LEU A 13 -7.80 24.93 -3.94
C LEU A 13 -7.76 23.43 -4.26
N ASN A 14 -8.93 22.80 -4.38
CA ASN A 14 -9.05 21.37 -4.68
C ASN A 14 -8.52 21.02 -6.07
N ILE A 15 -8.67 21.93 -7.05
CA ILE A 15 -8.05 21.79 -8.37
C ILE A 15 -6.51 21.79 -8.24
N LEU A 16 -5.94 22.70 -7.45
CA LEU A 16 -4.48 22.78 -7.25
C LEU A 16 -3.90 21.57 -6.49
N LYS A 17 -4.68 20.92 -5.62
CA LYS A 17 -4.22 19.70 -4.91
C LYS A 17 -4.07 18.49 -5.81
N VAL A 18 -4.80 18.42 -6.94
CA VAL A 18 -4.78 17.26 -7.83
C VAL A 18 -3.75 17.46 -8.93
N ASP A 19 -2.62 16.74 -8.85
CA ASP A 19 -1.51 16.82 -9.83
C ASP A 19 -1.97 16.64 -11.29
N LYS A 20 -2.95 15.76 -11.51
CA LYS A 20 -3.56 15.55 -12.83
C LYS A 20 -4.22 16.83 -13.37
N LEU A 21 -4.94 17.56 -12.52
CA LEU A 21 -5.62 18.80 -12.93
C LEU A 21 -4.61 19.94 -13.10
N LYS A 22 -3.58 20.03 -12.27
CA LYS A 22 -2.46 20.96 -12.48
C LYS A 22 -1.77 20.75 -13.82
N TYR A 23 -1.51 19.49 -14.18
CA TYR A 23 -0.95 19.15 -15.49
C TYR A 23 -1.88 19.60 -16.63
N PHE A 24 -3.19 19.39 -16.50
CA PHE A 24 -4.14 19.85 -17.51
C PHE A 24 -4.33 21.37 -17.53
N ILE A 25 -4.14 22.10 -16.44
CA ILE A 25 -4.05 23.57 -16.46
C ILE A 25 -2.89 24.03 -17.36
N LEU A 26 -1.76 23.33 -17.30
CA LEU A 26 -0.60 23.64 -18.14
C LEU A 26 -0.84 23.30 -19.62
N LYS A 27 -1.44 22.12 -19.91
CA LYS A 27 -1.48 21.55 -21.27
C LYS A 27 -2.80 21.77 -22.02
N ASN A 28 -3.93 21.90 -21.33
CA ASN A 28 -5.26 22.06 -21.95
C ASN A 28 -5.71 23.52 -21.85
N GLU A 29 -5.77 24.19 -23.00
CA GLU A 29 -6.13 25.60 -23.09
C GLU A 29 -7.58 25.88 -22.69
N GLU A 30 -8.52 25.02 -23.07
CA GLU A 30 -9.93 25.18 -22.71
C GLU A 30 -10.12 25.12 -21.19
N PHE A 31 -9.46 24.16 -20.54
CA PHE A 31 -9.51 24.02 -19.08
C PHE A 31 -8.83 25.19 -18.37
N ARG A 32 -7.71 25.67 -18.92
CA ARG A 32 -7.02 26.87 -18.42
C ARG A 32 -7.92 28.10 -18.46
N LEU A 33 -8.65 28.32 -19.56
CA LEU A 33 -9.61 29.43 -19.68
C LEU A 33 -10.73 29.33 -18.65
N LYS A 34 -11.30 28.13 -18.45
CA LYS A 34 -12.34 27.92 -17.43
C LYS A 34 -11.82 28.12 -16.00
N TYR A 35 -10.55 27.82 -15.74
CA TYR A 35 -9.92 28.12 -14.45
C TYR A 35 -9.65 29.63 -14.27
N ILE A 36 -9.31 30.35 -15.35
CA ILE A 36 -9.23 31.83 -15.32
C ILE A 36 -10.59 32.43 -15.00
N ASP A 37 -11.66 31.89 -15.59
CA ASP A 37 -13.03 32.31 -15.28
C ASP A 37 -13.39 32.11 -13.81
N LEU A 38 -12.99 30.98 -13.21
CA LEU A 38 -13.14 30.74 -11.77
C LEU A 38 -12.42 31.82 -10.94
N VAL A 39 -11.19 32.19 -11.31
CA VAL A 39 -10.44 33.24 -10.60
C VAL A 39 -11.10 34.61 -10.77
N ASN A 40 -11.62 34.92 -11.96
CA ASN A 40 -12.35 36.16 -12.21
C ASN A 40 -13.67 36.21 -11.43
N ASP A 41 -14.36 35.08 -11.27
CA ASP A 41 -15.59 34.98 -10.48
C ASP A 41 -15.30 35.18 -8.99
N ILE A 42 -14.19 34.63 -8.47
CA ILE A 42 -13.70 34.92 -7.10
C ILE A 42 -13.39 36.41 -6.93
N LEU A 43 -12.62 37.01 -7.85
CA LEU A 43 -12.28 38.44 -7.81
C LEU A 43 -13.52 39.34 -7.86
N THR A 44 -14.54 38.93 -8.61
CA THR A 44 -15.82 39.66 -8.72
C THR A 44 -16.58 39.64 -7.40
N LEU A 45 -16.64 38.50 -6.72
CA LEU A 45 -17.24 38.42 -5.38
C LEU A 45 -16.47 39.24 -4.34
N GLU A 46 -15.14 39.28 -4.43
CA GLU A 46 -14.28 40.05 -3.52
C GLU A 46 -14.46 41.56 -3.70
N LYS A 47 -14.42 42.05 -4.95
CA LYS A 47 -14.43 43.49 -5.24
C LYS A 47 -15.82 44.10 -5.40
N ASN A 48 -16.74 43.39 -6.06
CA ASN A 48 -18.06 43.93 -6.38
C ASN A 48 -19.09 43.60 -5.30
N HIS A 49 -18.84 42.54 -4.50
CA HIS A 49 -19.75 42.08 -3.43
C HIS A 49 -19.11 42.04 -2.04
N ASN A 50 -17.92 42.64 -1.87
CA ASN A 50 -17.17 42.76 -0.60
C ASN A 50 -17.06 41.43 0.19
N GLN A 51 -16.93 40.30 -0.51
CA GLN A 51 -16.77 39.00 0.14
C GLN A 51 -15.31 38.80 0.58
N ASN A 52 -15.14 38.30 1.80
CA ASN A 52 -13.86 37.90 2.36
C ASN A 52 -14.03 36.61 3.19
N LEU A 53 -12.92 35.97 3.51
CA LEU A 53 -12.89 34.83 4.43
C LEU A 53 -11.86 35.17 5.50
N GLU A 54 -12.33 35.35 6.74
CA GLU A 54 -11.48 35.77 7.87
C GLU A 54 -10.68 37.06 7.57
N ASP A 55 -11.35 38.06 6.99
CA ASP A 55 -10.76 39.33 6.53
C ASP A 55 -9.65 39.21 5.47
N LYS A 56 -9.53 38.03 4.86
CA LYS A 56 -8.58 37.76 3.76
C LYS A 56 -9.29 37.54 2.43
N VAL A 57 -8.57 37.91 1.37
CA VAL A 57 -9.00 37.91 -0.03
C VAL A 57 -8.02 37.02 -0.80
N PHE A 58 -8.53 36.08 -1.60
CA PHE A 58 -7.74 34.98 -2.16
C PHE A 58 -7.65 35.00 -3.69
N GLY A 59 -8.45 35.80 -4.39
CA GLY A 59 -8.47 35.86 -5.86
C GLY A 59 -7.11 36.18 -6.47
N THR A 60 -6.38 37.14 -5.89
CA THR A 60 -5.01 37.48 -6.35
C THR A 60 -4.00 36.36 -6.09
N THR A 61 -4.18 35.59 -5.01
CA THR A 61 -3.33 34.44 -4.67
C THR A 61 -3.55 33.29 -5.65
N PHE A 62 -4.80 33.00 -6.03
CA PHE A 62 -5.10 32.02 -7.07
C PHE A 62 -4.59 32.43 -8.46
N ALA A 63 -4.62 33.73 -8.78
CA ALA A 63 -4.03 34.25 -10.01
C ALA A 63 -2.50 34.00 -10.06
N LYS A 64 -1.78 34.28 -8.97
CA LYS A 64 -0.34 33.99 -8.84
C LYS A 64 -0.04 32.49 -8.95
N ALA A 65 -0.86 31.64 -8.32
CA ALA A 65 -0.75 30.19 -8.41
C ALA A 65 -0.89 29.70 -9.87
N LEU A 66 -1.83 30.25 -10.64
CA LEU A 66 -1.99 29.90 -12.05
C LEU A 66 -0.76 30.26 -12.88
N ILE A 67 -0.20 31.45 -12.67
CA ILE A 67 1.01 31.92 -13.36
C ILE A 67 2.19 31.00 -13.04
N SER A 68 2.33 30.59 -11.77
CA SER A 68 3.38 29.65 -11.34
C SER A 68 3.29 28.29 -12.04
N ILE A 69 2.09 27.73 -12.16
CA ILE A 69 1.86 26.43 -12.84
C ILE A 69 2.17 26.53 -14.33
N THR A 70 1.66 27.56 -14.98
CA THR A 70 1.71 27.68 -16.45
C THR A 70 3.04 28.18 -16.96
N LYS A 71 3.91 28.73 -16.10
CA LYS A 71 5.20 29.36 -16.45
C LYS A 71 5.06 30.34 -17.63
N GLN A 72 3.90 30.96 -17.79
CA GLN A 72 3.57 31.75 -18.96
C GLN A 72 4.43 33.01 -19.04
N THR A 73 5.03 33.23 -20.21
CA THR A 73 5.77 34.44 -20.59
C THR A 73 4.85 35.58 -21.06
N ASN A 74 3.59 35.28 -21.39
CA ASN A 74 2.60 36.27 -21.81
C ASN A 74 1.76 36.78 -20.63
N LYS A 75 1.41 38.07 -20.66
CA LYS A 75 0.59 38.72 -19.63
C LYS A 75 -0.85 38.16 -19.66
N GLN A 76 -1.17 37.23 -18.76
CA GLN A 76 -2.55 36.81 -18.52
C GLN A 76 -3.29 37.91 -17.75
N ARG A 77 -4.38 38.45 -18.30
CA ARG A 77 -5.21 39.47 -17.65
C ARG A 77 -6.31 38.78 -16.84
N PHE A 78 -6.48 39.21 -15.59
CA PHE A 78 -7.57 38.82 -14.69
C PHE A 78 -8.42 40.06 -14.43
N GLU A 79 -9.74 39.95 -14.55
CA GLU A 79 -10.66 41.08 -14.57
C GLU A 79 -11.90 40.77 -13.74
N THR A 80 -12.49 41.80 -13.12
CA THR A 80 -13.82 41.71 -12.53
C THR A 80 -14.87 41.71 -13.62
N LYS A 81 -15.94 40.97 -13.41
CA LYS A 81 -17.06 40.83 -14.34
C LYS A 81 -18.23 41.69 -13.84
N ASP A 82 -18.25 42.96 -14.23
CA ASP A 82 -19.15 43.97 -13.64
C ASP A 82 -20.64 43.80 -13.99
N HIS A 83 -20.99 42.92 -14.93
CA HIS A 83 -22.36 42.70 -15.41
C HIS A 83 -22.92 41.29 -15.10
N ILE A 84 -22.18 40.46 -14.37
CA ILE A 84 -22.58 39.06 -14.11
C ILE A 84 -23.38 38.98 -12.82
N LYS A 85 -24.53 38.28 -12.84
CA LYS A 85 -25.34 38.06 -11.65
C LYS A 85 -24.78 36.91 -10.81
N VAL A 86 -25.14 36.87 -9.53
CA VAL A 86 -24.69 35.82 -8.60
C VAL A 86 -25.13 34.43 -9.08
N GLU A 87 -26.31 34.32 -9.71
CA GLU A 87 -26.82 33.07 -10.27
C GLU A 87 -25.98 32.56 -11.46
N ASP A 88 -25.42 33.49 -12.24
CA ASP A 88 -24.53 33.15 -13.36
C ASP A 88 -23.18 32.62 -12.85
N ILE A 89 -22.67 33.17 -11.74
CA ILE A 89 -21.47 32.67 -11.06
C ILE A 89 -21.70 31.25 -10.51
N GLU A 90 -22.86 30.99 -9.92
CA GLU A 90 -23.23 29.64 -9.47
C GLU A 90 -23.37 28.66 -10.65
N THR A 91 -23.87 29.14 -11.79
CA THR A 91 -23.93 28.35 -13.02
C THR A 91 -22.52 28.02 -13.53
N ASN A 92 -21.61 28.99 -13.57
CA ASN A 92 -20.21 28.79 -13.96
C ASN A 92 -19.51 27.74 -13.07
N TYR A 93 -19.73 27.82 -11.75
CA TYR A 93 -19.24 26.84 -10.79
C TYR A 93 -19.70 25.42 -11.16
N ASN A 94 -21.01 25.22 -11.35
CA ASN A 94 -21.58 23.92 -11.65
C ASN A 94 -21.11 23.36 -13.01
N GLN A 95 -20.97 24.23 -14.02
CA GLN A 95 -20.44 23.88 -15.33
C GLN A 95 -18.97 23.46 -15.24
N LEU A 96 -18.14 24.17 -14.48
CA LEU A 96 -16.73 23.84 -14.30
C LEU A 96 -16.56 22.49 -13.59
N VAL A 97 -17.30 22.25 -12.50
CA VAL A 97 -17.29 20.96 -11.81
C VAL A 97 -17.70 19.83 -12.76
N SER A 98 -18.77 20.02 -13.53
CA SER A 98 -19.26 19.03 -14.49
C SER A 98 -18.25 18.77 -15.61
N TYR A 99 -17.61 19.83 -16.13
CA TYR A 99 -16.55 19.72 -17.13
C TYR A 99 -15.37 18.91 -16.60
N ILE A 100 -14.89 19.19 -15.38
CA ILE A 100 -13.76 18.47 -14.79
C ILE A 100 -14.08 16.98 -14.61
N VAL A 101 -15.28 16.67 -14.11
CA VAL A 101 -15.72 15.29 -13.90
C VAL A 101 -15.80 14.54 -15.24
N LYS A 102 -16.41 15.15 -16.25
CA LYS A 102 -16.61 14.53 -17.58
C LYS A 102 -15.31 14.37 -18.34
N THR A 103 -14.49 15.42 -18.42
CA THR A 103 -13.30 15.48 -19.27
C THR A 103 -12.11 14.75 -18.62
N PHE A 104 -11.89 14.93 -17.32
CA PHE A 104 -10.70 14.41 -16.64
C PHE A 104 -10.97 13.19 -15.75
N LYS A 105 -12.22 12.72 -15.66
CA LYS A 105 -12.63 11.58 -14.83
C LYS A 105 -12.19 11.71 -13.37
N VAL A 106 -12.25 12.93 -12.83
CA VAL A 106 -11.96 13.20 -11.42
C VAL A 106 -13.26 13.06 -10.62
N VAL A 107 -13.18 12.41 -9.46
CA VAL A 107 -14.35 12.17 -8.59
C VAL A 107 -14.87 13.51 -8.05
N LYS A 108 -16.17 13.80 -8.23
CA LYS A 108 -16.82 15.06 -7.81
C LYS A 108 -16.59 15.38 -6.33
N SER A 109 -16.56 14.38 -5.44
CA SER A 109 -16.30 14.58 -4.01
C SER A 109 -14.94 15.19 -3.70
N LYS A 110 -13.93 14.98 -4.56
CA LYS A 110 -12.60 15.61 -4.42
C LYS A 110 -12.59 17.08 -4.81
N LEU A 111 -13.62 17.56 -5.51
CA LEU A 111 -13.73 18.94 -5.98
C LEU A 111 -14.56 19.80 -5.02
N VAL A 112 -15.55 19.18 -4.36
CA VAL A 112 -16.58 19.87 -3.55
C VAL A 112 -16.32 19.74 -2.03
N SER A 113 -15.21 19.13 -1.61
CA SER A 113 -14.86 19.02 -0.18
C SER A 113 -14.57 20.40 0.44
N LEU A 114 -15.26 20.72 1.56
CA LEU A 114 -15.20 22.01 2.27
C LEU A 114 -14.39 21.96 3.58
N ASN A 115 -13.79 20.82 3.94
CA ASN A 115 -13.34 20.53 5.31
C ASN A 115 -11.87 20.87 5.59
N GLU A 116 -11.23 21.74 4.81
CA GLU A 116 -9.79 21.97 4.92
C GLU A 116 -9.46 23.46 5.08
N GLU A 117 -8.46 23.74 5.91
CA GLU A 117 -7.97 25.09 6.20
C GLU A 117 -7.49 25.78 4.91
N ILE A 118 -7.97 27.00 4.69
CA ILE A 118 -7.64 27.82 3.52
C ILE A 118 -6.63 28.88 3.96
N SER A 119 -5.41 28.83 3.42
CA SER A 119 -4.41 29.87 3.63
C SER A 119 -3.61 30.14 2.34
N GLU A 120 -3.01 31.33 2.25
CA GLU A 120 -2.16 31.69 1.11
C GLU A 120 -0.97 30.74 0.95
N GLU A 121 -0.38 30.30 2.07
CA GLU A 121 0.71 29.34 2.08
C GLU A 121 0.29 27.98 1.49
N ILE A 122 -0.91 27.51 1.83
CA ILE A 122 -1.45 26.25 1.31
C ILE A 122 -1.71 26.35 -0.20
N ILE A 123 -2.24 27.48 -0.67
CA ILE A 123 -2.47 27.72 -2.10
C ILE A 123 -1.14 27.73 -2.87
N ASN A 124 -0.16 28.48 -2.38
CA ASN A 124 1.16 28.60 -3.02
C ASN A 124 1.93 27.27 -3.02
N LYS A 125 1.88 26.50 -1.92
CA LYS A 125 2.51 25.17 -1.84
C LYS A 125 1.90 24.19 -2.84
N ASN A 126 0.57 24.21 -2.99
CA ASN A 126 -0.11 23.32 -3.92
C ASN A 126 0.08 23.73 -5.39
N ALA A 127 0.40 25.00 -5.66
CA ALA A 127 0.68 25.50 -7.01
C ALA A 127 2.01 25.01 -7.61
N ILE A 128 2.90 24.40 -6.80
CA ILE A 128 4.19 23.92 -7.30
C ILE A 128 3.99 22.69 -8.21
N LEU A 129 4.45 22.81 -9.46
CA LEU A 129 4.47 21.72 -10.45
C LEU A 129 5.90 21.51 -10.94
N THR A 130 6.54 20.43 -10.50
CA THR A 130 7.91 20.06 -10.89
C THR A 130 7.94 19.12 -12.09
N ASP A 131 9.04 19.11 -12.84
CA ASP A 131 9.21 18.28 -14.04
C ASP A 131 9.12 16.76 -13.72
N GLN A 132 9.45 16.38 -12.47
CA GLN A 132 9.25 15.02 -11.95
C GLN A 132 7.77 14.64 -11.78
N VAL A 133 6.89 15.59 -11.45
CA VAL A 133 5.44 15.35 -11.35
C VAL A 133 4.83 15.28 -12.74
N ILE A 134 5.28 16.14 -13.67
CA ILE A 134 4.85 16.15 -15.07
C ILE A 134 5.14 14.81 -15.73
N SER A 135 6.39 14.33 -15.67
CA SER A 135 6.81 13.04 -16.24
C SER A 135 6.04 11.84 -15.63
N LYS A 136 5.76 11.86 -14.32
CA LYS A 136 4.94 10.83 -13.67
C LYS A 136 3.48 10.82 -14.16
N VAL A 137 2.90 11.99 -14.41
CA VAL A 137 1.53 12.11 -14.92
C VAL A 137 1.46 11.71 -16.39
N GLU A 138 2.41 12.15 -17.22
CA GLU A 138 2.52 11.77 -18.63
C GLU A 138 2.68 10.24 -18.80
N ALA A 139 3.56 9.62 -18.02
CA ALA A 139 3.74 8.16 -18.03
C ALA A 139 2.47 7.39 -17.61
N ARG A 140 1.65 7.95 -16.71
CA ARG A 140 0.36 7.34 -16.32
C ARG A 140 -0.70 7.48 -17.40
N ILE A 141 -0.72 8.61 -18.13
CA ILE A 141 -1.67 8.85 -19.22
C ILE A 141 -1.32 7.97 -20.43
N ALA A 142 -0.04 7.90 -20.82
CA ALA A 142 0.42 7.06 -21.94
C ALA A 142 0.09 5.57 -21.74
N LYS A 143 0.24 5.06 -20.51
CA LYS A 143 -0.17 3.69 -20.14
C LYS A 143 -1.69 3.47 -20.25
N GLN A 144 -2.50 4.52 -20.09
CA GLN A 144 -3.96 4.43 -20.24
C GLN A 144 -4.42 4.54 -21.70
N GLU A 145 -3.62 5.12 -22.58
CA GLU A 145 -3.91 5.27 -24.01
C GLU A 145 -3.48 4.04 -24.84
N GLN A 146 -2.34 3.42 -24.53
CA GLN A 146 -1.90 2.16 -25.18
C GLN A 146 -2.88 0.99 -24.94
N VAL A 147 -3.61 1.00 -23.83
CA VAL A 147 -4.66 0.02 -23.51
C VAL A 147 -5.94 0.25 -24.35
N LYS A 148 -6.12 1.42 -24.97
CA LYS A 148 -7.29 1.72 -25.81
C LYS A 148 -7.07 1.42 -27.28
N GLU A 149 -5.88 1.66 -27.84
CA GLU A 149 -5.59 1.36 -29.25
C GLU A 149 -5.60 -0.14 -29.56
N SER A 150 -5.25 -0.98 -28.58
CA SER A 150 -5.31 -2.45 -28.71
C SER A 150 -6.74 -3.01 -28.79
N VAL A 151 -7.78 -2.21 -28.49
CA VAL A 151 -9.19 -2.63 -28.49
C VAL A 151 -9.92 -2.22 -29.78
N THR A 152 -9.51 -1.13 -30.45
CA THR A 152 -10.19 -0.63 -31.67
C THR A 152 -9.77 -1.30 -32.98
N GLY A 153 -8.67 -2.06 -33.01
CA GLY A 153 -8.20 -2.74 -34.23
C GLY A 153 -8.87 -4.08 -34.58
N LYS A 154 -9.81 -4.58 -33.75
CA LYS A 154 -10.42 -5.92 -33.94
C LYS A 154 -11.93 -5.91 -34.25
N THR A 155 -12.53 -4.76 -34.53
CA THR A 155 -14.00 -4.65 -34.73
C THR A 155 -14.39 -4.10 -36.11
N SER A 156 -13.78 -4.61 -37.18
CA SER A 156 -14.22 -4.30 -38.54
C SER A 156 -13.84 -5.42 -39.52
N GLU A 157 -14.39 -6.61 -39.32
CA GLU A 157 -14.58 -7.61 -40.38
C GLU A 157 -15.58 -8.68 -39.88
N GLN A 158 -16.53 -9.06 -40.74
CA GLN A 158 -17.67 -10.00 -40.55
C GLN A 158 -18.97 -9.38 -39.97
N VAL A 159 -19.80 -8.73 -40.80
CA VAL A 159 -20.88 -9.28 -41.69
C VAL A 159 -22.21 -9.42 -40.93
N LYS A 160 -23.18 -8.49 -41.09
CA LYS A 160 -24.31 -8.47 -42.06
C LYS A 160 -25.15 -9.77 -42.13
N THR A 161 -26.49 -9.60 -42.00
CA THR A 161 -27.60 -10.52 -42.38
C THR A 161 -27.84 -11.68 -41.37
N SER A 162 -29.02 -12.04 -40.84
CA SER A 162 -30.44 -11.73 -41.04
C SER A 162 -31.27 -12.16 -39.80
N GLN A 163 -32.50 -11.62 -39.67
CA GLN A 163 -33.61 -12.05 -38.79
C GLN A 163 -34.10 -13.48 -39.22
N THR A 164 -34.76 -14.35 -38.43
CA THR A 164 -36.04 -14.24 -37.71
C THR A 164 -36.34 -15.55 -36.90
N GLU A 165 -37.06 -15.42 -35.77
CA GLU A 165 -37.98 -16.37 -35.08
C GLU A 165 -37.57 -17.70 -34.36
N GLN A 166 -37.98 -17.72 -33.07
CA GLN A 166 -38.66 -18.76 -32.25
C GLN A 166 -37.94 -19.96 -31.58
N VAL A 167 -37.98 -19.90 -30.22
CA VAL A 167 -38.44 -20.89 -29.20
C VAL A 167 -37.57 -22.13 -28.83
N GLU A 168 -37.34 -22.21 -27.50
CA GLU A 168 -37.05 -23.35 -26.58
C GLU A 168 -35.68 -24.06 -26.44
N VAL A 169 -35.15 -23.91 -25.21
CA VAL A 169 -34.68 -24.93 -24.23
C VAL A 169 -33.38 -25.72 -24.49
N ASN A 170 -32.45 -25.49 -23.55
CA ASN A 170 -31.36 -26.34 -23.02
C ASN A 170 -30.54 -27.20 -24.00
N THR A 171 -29.25 -26.90 -24.17
CA THR A 171 -28.13 -27.54 -23.45
C THR A 171 -26.75 -27.06 -23.96
N VAL A 172 -25.86 -26.79 -23.01
CA VAL A 172 -24.39 -27.02 -22.99
C VAL A 172 -23.58 -26.72 -24.27
N ILE A 173 -22.78 -25.65 -24.25
CA ILE A 173 -21.42 -25.63 -24.84
C ILE A 173 -20.49 -24.67 -24.02
N PRO A 174 -19.15 -24.66 -24.21
CA PRO A 174 -18.17 -24.86 -23.15
C PRO A 174 -17.42 -23.57 -22.79
N VAL A 175 -16.56 -23.72 -21.79
CA VAL A 175 -15.61 -22.73 -21.28
C VAL A 175 -14.64 -22.29 -22.38
N GLU A 176 -14.62 -20.99 -22.66
CA GLU A 176 -13.46 -20.34 -23.28
C GLU A 176 -13.09 -19.07 -22.49
N GLN A 177 -11.79 -18.95 -22.24
CA GLN A 177 -11.16 -18.05 -21.30
C GLN A 177 -11.24 -16.59 -21.77
N ILE A 178 -11.82 -15.72 -20.94
CA ILE A 178 -11.68 -14.27 -21.10
C ILE A 178 -10.87 -13.72 -19.92
N GLU A 179 -9.78 -13.05 -20.27
CA GLU A 179 -8.79 -12.43 -19.41
C GLU A 179 -9.37 -11.48 -18.34
N VAL A 180 -8.71 -11.48 -17.19
CA VAL A 180 -9.23 -11.11 -15.88
C VAL A 180 -9.00 -9.63 -15.51
N GLU A 181 -8.39 -8.82 -16.38
CA GLU A 181 -7.98 -7.43 -16.04
C GLU A 181 -8.94 -6.31 -16.46
N GLN A 182 -9.97 -6.57 -17.28
CA GLN A 182 -10.86 -5.48 -17.77
C GLN A 182 -12.08 -5.16 -16.90
N ILE A 183 -12.29 -5.85 -15.77
CA ILE A 183 -13.54 -5.75 -14.99
C ILE A 183 -13.42 -4.82 -13.75
N GLU A 184 -12.21 -4.61 -13.20
CA GLU A 184 -12.04 -3.71 -12.03
C GLU A 184 -12.35 -2.24 -12.35
N GLN A 185 -12.23 -1.79 -13.61
CA GLN A 185 -12.61 -0.43 -14.02
C GLN A 185 -14.10 -0.26 -14.34
N LYS A 186 -14.87 -1.35 -14.49
CA LYS A 186 -16.33 -1.26 -14.74
C LYS A 186 -17.14 -1.12 -13.45
N GLN A 187 -16.68 -1.67 -12.32
CA GLN A 187 -17.42 -1.59 -11.04
C GLN A 187 -17.44 -0.18 -10.43
N THR A 188 -16.38 0.62 -10.61
CA THR A 188 -16.33 2.00 -10.06
C THR A 188 -17.13 3.00 -10.90
N ASN A 189 -17.28 2.76 -12.21
CA ASN A 189 -18.03 3.66 -13.10
C ASN A 189 -19.55 3.42 -13.04
N GLN A 190 -20.01 2.18 -12.83
CA GLN A 190 -21.44 1.90 -12.71
C GLN A 190 -22.07 2.50 -11.43
N GLN A 191 -21.32 2.58 -10.34
CA GLN A 191 -21.81 3.16 -9.08
C GLN A 191 -21.84 4.71 -9.12
N ALA A 192 -20.95 5.33 -9.90
CA ALA A 192 -20.89 6.78 -10.09
C ALA A 192 -21.90 7.29 -11.12
N ASP A 193 -22.19 6.52 -12.18
CA ASP A 193 -23.23 6.86 -13.16
C ASP A 193 -24.65 6.70 -12.60
N PHE A 194 -24.85 5.75 -11.68
CA PHE A 194 -26.13 5.54 -11.01
C PHE A 194 -26.51 6.75 -10.13
N LEU A 195 -25.58 7.24 -9.30
CA LEU A 195 -25.82 8.38 -8.40
C LEU A 195 -26.08 9.71 -9.13
N ASN A 196 -25.65 9.84 -10.39
CA ASN A 196 -25.87 11.04 -11.20
C ASN A 196 -27.22 11.06 -11.95
N SER A 197 -27.99 9.97 -11.91
CA SER A 197 -29.31 9.87 -12.57
C SER A 197 -30.51 10.22 -11.68
N PHE A 198 -30.27 10.70 -10.45
CA PHE A 198 -31.34 10.90 -9.46
C PHE A 198 -31.91 12.32 -9.43
N ASN A 199 -33.25 12.37 -9.38
CA ASN A 199 -34.07 13.58 -9.24
C ASN A 199 -33.97 14.13 -7.79
N PRO A 200 -33.81 15.45 -7.58
CA PRO A 200 -33.73 16.08 -6.25
C PRO A 200 -34.88 15.73 -5.28
N ASN A 201 -36.08 15.42 -5.79
CA ASN A 201 -37.22 15.00 -4.94
C ASN A 201 -37.04 13.62 -4.29
N MET A 202 -36.10 12.79 -4.76
CA MET A 202 -35.80 11.46 -4.18
C MET A 202 -34.84 11.54 -2.98
N PHE A 203 -34.10 12.65 -2.83
CA PHE A 203 -33.21 12.88 -1.68
C PHE A 203 -33.97 13.21 -0.40
N ALA A 204 -35.19 13.74 -0.49
CA ALA A 204 -36.02 14.06 0.67
C ALA A 204 -36.46 12.80 1.44
N ASN A 205 -36.71 11.68 0.75
CA ASN A 205 -37.06 10.39 1.38
C ASN A 205 -35.86 9.69 2.03
N LEU A 206 -34.64 9.96 1.55
CA LEU A 206 -33.39 9.37 2.08
C LEU A 206 -32.98 9.94 3.44
N ASN A 207 -33.40 11.16 3.79
CA ASN A 207 -33.08 11.77 5.09
C ASN A 207 -33.84 11.13 6.27
N ASN A 208 -34.93 10.40 6.01
CA ASN A 208 -35.79 9.79 7.02
C ASN A 208 -35.78 8.25 7.02
N ALA A 209 -35.06 7.61 6.09
CA ALA A 209 -35.03 6.16 5.95
C ALA A 209 -33.64 5.60 6.27
N GLU A 210 -33.58 4.58 7.12
CA GLU A 210 -32.34 3.84 7.40
C GLU A 210 -31.89 3.09 6.14
N LEU A 211 -30.79 3.54 5.56
CA LEU A 211 -30.19 2.86 4.41
C LEU A 211 -29.54 1.54 4.84
N PRO A 212 -29.71 0.46 4.06
CA PRO A 212 -29.02 -0.79 4.32
C PRO A 212 -27.51 -0.60 4.22
N VAL A 213 -26.79 -1.19 5.18
CA VAL A 213 -25.32 -1.19 5.19
C VAL A 213 -24.80 -1.88 3.94
N LEU A 214 -23.74 -1.33 3.34
CA LEU A 214 -23.08 -1.94 2.19
C LEU A 214 -22.66 -3.39 2.55
N PRO A 215 -22.92 -4.40 1.70
CA PRO A 215 -22.55 -5.78 2.00
C PRO A 215 -21.05 -5.96 2.32
N SER A 216 -20.18 -5.16 1.70
CA SER A 216 -18.74 -5.18 1.98
C SER A 216 -18.38 -4.70 3.39
N GLN A 217 -19.23 -3.92 4.04
CA GLN A 217 -19.03 -3.41 5.41
C GLN A 217 -19.66 -4.33 6.47
N ASP A 218 -20.61 -5.17 6.07
CA ASP A 218 -21.26 -6.12 6.96
C ASP A 218 -20.31 -7.30 7.32
N PRO A 219 -20.03 -7.56 8.61
CA PRO A 219 -19.22 -8.70 9.04
C PRO A 219 -19.83 -10.08 8.71
N ARG A 220 -21.15 -10.17 8.50
CA ARG A 220 -21.85 -11.42 8.13
C ARG A 220 -21.69 -11.77 6.65
N PHE A 221 -21.39 -10.78 5.79
CA PHE A 221 -21.21 -11.05 4.37
C PHE A 221 -19.84 -11.69 4.13
N TYR A 222 -19.80 -12.89 3.54
CA TYR A 222 -18.55 -13.58 3.18
C TYR A 222 -18.36 -13.61 1.65
N PRO A 223 -17.39 -12.86 1.09
CA PRO A 223 -17.24 -12.64 -0.35
C PRO A 223 -16.37 -13.68 -1.07
N TYR A 224 -16.16 -14.89 -0.51
CA TYR A 224 -15.27 -15.90 -1.10
C TYR A 224 -16.01 -17.21 -1.42
N LYS A 225 -15.49 -17.95 -2.41
CA LYS A 225 -16.13 -19.15 -2.98
C LYS A 225 -16.22 -20.34 -2.02
N GLY A 226 -15.46 -20.34 -0.92
CA GLY A 226 -15.45 -21.45 0.01
C GLY A 226 -14.78 -21.14 1.33
N LYS A 227 -15.09 -21.95 2.34
CA LYS A 227 -14.56 -21.86 3.70
C LYS A 227 -13.72 -23.11 4.03
N PRO A 228 -12.43 -23.13 3.69
CA PRO A 228 -11.57 -24.26 4.04
C PRO A 228 -11.52 -24.44 5.57
N LYS A 229 -12.18 -25.47 6.10
CA LYS A 229 -12.28 -25.76 7.55
C LYS A 229 -10.91 -25.93 8.22
N PHE A 230 -9.91 -26.36 7.46
CA PHE A 230 -8.55 -26.58 7.91
C PHE A 230 -7.70 -25.29 7.95
N MET A 231 -8.17 -24.19 7.36
CA MET A 231 -7.43 -22.93 7.29
C MET A 231 -7.02 -22.40 8.67
N PRO A 232 -7.90 -22.30 9.69
CA PRO A 232 -7.52 -21.78 11.00
C PRO A 232 -6.37 -22.57 11.64
N TYR A 233 -6.35 -23.89 11.46
CA TYR A 233 -5.27 -24.75 11.95
C TYR A 233 -3.96 -24.50 11.20
N LEU A 234 -4.00 -24.40 9.86
CA LEU A 234 -2.82 -24.06 9.06
C LEU A 234 -2.20 -22.72 9.47
N LYS A 235 -3.03 -21.72 9.80
CA LYS A 235 -2.56 -20.41 10.29
C LYS A 235 -1.80 -20.51 11.62
N ILE A 236 -2.31 -21.33 12.54
CA ILE A 236 -1.68 -21.55 13.84
C ILE A 236 -0.34 -22.28 13.65
N VAL A 237 -0.34 -23.37 12.87
CA VAL A 237 0.87 -24.13 12.56
C VAL A 237 1.92 -23.23 11.89
N LEU A 238 1.52 -22.38 10.94
CA LEU A 238 2.43 -21.43 10.31
C LEU A 238 3.02 -20.44 11.31
N CYS A 239 2.21 -19.87 12.22
CA CYS A 239 2.75 -18.93 13.20
C CYS A 239 3.72 -19.61 14.19
N VAL A 240 3.40 -20.83 14.65
CA VAL A 240 4.31 -21.59 15.53
C VAL A 240 5.63 -21.91 14.83
N LEU A 241 5.56 -22.42 13.60
CA LEU A 241 6.76 -22.73 12.81
C LEU A 241 7.56 -21.47 12.46
N ALA A 242 6.91 -20.37 12.10
CA ALA A 242 7.57 -19.10 11.82
C ALA A 242 8.33 -18.56 13.04
N VAL A 243 7.71 -18.61 14.23
CA VAL A 243 8.37 -18.20 15.49
C VAL A 243 9.57 -19.10 15.78
N LEU A 244 9.39 -20.42 15.69
CA LEU A 244 10.48 -21.38 15.92
C LEU A 244 11.64 -21.16 14.93
N SER A 245 11.33 -21.00 13.65
CA SER A 245 12.31 -20.72 12.60
C SER A 245 13.06 -19.42 12.86
N THR A 246 12.37 -18.36 13.26
CA THR A 246 13.01 -17.07 13.59
C THR A 246 13.98 -17.18 14.75
N ILE A 247 13.59 -17.91 15.81
CA ILE A 247 14.45 -18.13 16.98
C ILE A 247 15.70 -18.93 16.59
N LEU A 248 15.55 -19.98 15.78
CA LEU A 248 16.68 -20.80 15.30
C LEU A 248 17.60 -20.01 14.36
N LEU A 249 17.05 -19.20 13.46
CA LEU A 249 17.84 -18.33 12.58
C LEU A 249 18.60 -17.27 13.38
N ALA A 250 17.93 -16.60 14.32
CA ALA A 250 18.54 -15.58 15.16
C ALA A 250 19.64 -16.18 16.05
N SER A 251 19.40 -17.34 16.67
CA SER A 251 20.42 -18.03 17.48
C SER A 251 21.59 -18.52 16.65
N SER A 252 21.37 -19.03 15.44
CA SER A 252 22.45 -19.40 14.51
C SER A 252 23.31 -18.20 14.14
N LEU A 253 22.69 -17.07 13.78
CA LEU A 253 23.42 -15.84 13.45
C LEU A 253 24.16 -15.24 14.64
N LEU A 254 23.53 -15.24 15.82
CA LEU A 254 24.17 -14.82 17.06
C LEU A 254 25.39 -15.69 17.35
N TYR A 255 25.26 -17.01 17.24
CA TYR A 255 26.35 -17.94 17.46
C TYR A 255 27.51 -17.67 16.48
N LEU A 256 27.22 -17.53 15.19
CA LEU A 256 28.23 -17.26 14.16
C LEU A 256 28.92 -15.91 14.35
N SER A 257 28.21 -14.91 14.86
CA SER A 257 28.72 -13.53 15.00
C SER A 257 29.47 -13.30 16.31
N TYR A 258 29.04 -13.92 17.42
CA TYR A 258 29.60 -13.69 18.75
C TYR A 258 30.56 -14.78 19.23
N THR A 259 30.54 -15.96 18.63
CA THR A 259 31.59 -16.93 18.94
C THR A 259 32.85 -16.47 18.25
N THR A 260 33.92 -16.30 19.02
CA THR A 260 35.18 -15.78 18.51
C THR A 260 36.31 -16.81 18.62
N ILE A 261 37.32 -16.58 17.79
CA ILE A 261 38.56 -17.32 17.67
C ILE A 261 39.70 -16.30 17.75
N ASP A 262 40.80 -16.70 18.38
CA ASP A 262 42.02 -15.89 18.41
C ASP A 262 42.90 -16.29 17.22
N ILE A 263 43.09 -15.36 16.28
CA ILE A 263 44.01 -15.50 15.16
C ILE A 263 45.21 -14.55 15.26
N SER A 264 45.40 -13.88 16.41
CA SER A 264 46.38 -12.81 16.58
C SER A 264 47.84 -13.27 16.52
N SER A 265 48.09 -14.59 16.60
CA SER A 265 49.44 -15.14 16.46
C SER A 265 50.02 -14.84 15.08
N ASN A 266 51.26 -14.36 15.05
CA ASN A 266 52.01 -14.16 13.81
C ASN A 266 52.28 -15.47 13.05
N THR A 267 52.09 -16.63 13.69
CA THR A 267 52.09 -17.93 13.01
C THR A 267 50.99 -18.00 11.95
N TYR A 268 49.80 -17.46 12.24
CA TYR A 268 48.68 -17.43 11.30
C TYR A 268 48.91 -16.43 10.16
N ALA A 269 49.52 -15.28 10.44
CA ALA A 269 49.95 -14.34 9.41
C ALA A 269 51.00 -14.97 8.48
N GLY A 270 51.98 -15.69 9.06
CA GLY A 270 53.04 -16.40 8.33
C GLY A 270 52.53 -17.55 7.45
N LEU A 271 51.37 -18.15 7.78
CA LEU A 271 50.69 -19.17 6.97
C LEU A 271 50.00 -18.57 5.73
N ILE A 272 49.62 -17.30 5.78
CA ILE A 272 49.05 -16.55 4.65
C ILE A 272 50.17 -16.01 3.77
N GLU A 273 51.18 -15.38 4.37
CA GLU A 273 52.34 -14.84 3.67
C GLU A 273 53.62 -15.04 4.50
N GLN A 274 54.58 -15.77 3.93
CA GLN A 274 55.85 -16.03 4.61
C GLN A 274 56.51 -14.71 5.03
N SER A 275 57.01 -14.66 6.26
CA SER A 275 57.76 -13.56 6.87
C SER A 275 57.02 -12.24 7.16
N LYS A 276 55.69 -12.18 7.04
CA LYS A 276 54.91 -10.98 7.40
C LYS A 276 54.05 -11.15 8.64
N GLY A 277 53.94 -10.09 9.43
CA GLY A 277 53.01 -9.98 10.55
C GLY A 277 51.65 -9.41 10.13
N TRP A 278 50.64 -9.56 10.98
CA TRP A 278 49.31 -8.99 10.72
C TRP A 278 49.32 -7.47 10.52
N ASP A 279 50.28 -6.77 11.14
CA ASP A 279 50.48 -5.32 11.02
C ASP A 279 50.82 -4.88 9.59
N GLU A 280 51.38 -5.78 8.79
CA GLU A 280 51.74 -5.53 7.38
C GLU A 280 50.64 -5.99 6.42
N LEU A 281 49.76 -6.90 6.86
CA LEU A 281 48.66 -7.45 6.06
C LEU A 281 47.37 -6.62 6.16
N PHE A 282 47.16 -5.88 7.25
CA PHE A 282 45.98 -5.03 7.47
C PHE A 282 46.28 -3.53 7.31
N LYS A 283 45.45 -2.82 6.54
CA LYS A 283 45.61 -1.37 6.27
C LYS A 283 45.48 -0.48 7.51
N VAL A 284 44.78 -0.94 8.55
CA VAL A 284 44.65 -0.30 9.88
C VAL A 284 44.47 -1.43 10.90
N GLY A 285 45.55 -1.85 11.55
CA GLY A 285 45.59 -3.07 12.35
C GLY A 285 45.30 -2.81 13.83
N ASP A 286 44.04 -2.91 14.24
CA ASP A 286 43.73 -3.00 15.66
C ASP A 286 43.90 -4.47 16.11
N LYS A 287 45.01 -4.78 16.78
CA LYS A 287 45.36 -6.15 17.23
C LYS A 287 44.30 -6.78 18.11
N GLU A 288 43.45 -5.96 18.74
CA GLU A 288 42.32 -6.44 19.54
C GLU A 288 41.24 -7.12 18.71
N ILE A 289 41.05 -6.73 17.44
CA ILE A 289 40.07 -7.35 16.53
C ILE A 289 40.47 -8.79 16.19
N LEU A 290 41.78 -9.05 16.04
CA LEU A 290 42.32 -10.38 15.71
C LEU A 290 42.20 -11.38 16.86
N LYS A 291 42.15 -10.91 18.11
CA LYS A 291 41.96 -11.74 19.30
C LYS A 291 40.50 -12.20 19.47
N LYS A 292 39.57 -11.50 18.84
CA LYS A 292 38.12 -11.75 18.93
C LYS A 292 37.51 -11.89 17.55
N PHE A 293 38.16 -12.65 16.68
CA PHE A 293 37.72 -12.80 15.31
C PHE A 293 36.50 -13.75 15.21
N PRO A 294 35.38 -13.35 14.58
CA PRO A 294 34.18 -14.18 14.53
C PRO A 294 34.36 -15.41 13.64
N ILE A 295 33.70 -16.52 13.98
CA ILE A 295 33.77 -17.74 13.16
C ILE A 295 33.03 -17.58 11.83
N GLY A 296 31.84 -16.97 11.87
CA GLY A 296 31.09 -16.65 10.67
C GLY A 296 31.60 -15.33 10.12
N ILE A 297 32.26 -15.35 8.96
CA ILE A 297 32.71 -14.12 8.30
C ILE A 297 31.96 -13.97 6.99
N SER A 298 30.84 -13.27 7.07
CA SER A 298 30.16 -12.69 5.92
C SER A 298 29.93 -11.21 6.18
N GLN A 299 29.61 -10.46 5.15
CA GLN A 299 29.22 -9.04 5.29
C GLN A 299 28.12 -8.87 6.34
N ILE A 300 27.24 -9.86 6.47
CA ILE A 300 26.13 -9.84 7.42
C ILE A 300 26.62 -10.08 8.84
N THR A 301 27.38 -11.13 9.13
CA THR A 301 27.88 -11.35 10.50
C THR A 301 28.74 -10.19 11.00
N LEU A 302 29.50 -9.55 10.09
CA LEU A 302 30.24 -8.32 10.38
C LEU A 302 29.31 -7.12 10.66
N MET A 303 28.19 -6.99 9.95
CA MET A 303 27.14 -6.01 10.28
C MET A 303 26.51 -6.27 11.66
N PHE A 304 26.34 -7.52 12.08
CA PHE A 304 25.83 -7.86 13.41
C PHE A 304 26.77 -7.42 14.53
N ILE A 305 28.08 -7.64 14.35
CA ILE A 305 29.11 -7.21 15.30
C ILE A 305 29.14 -5.68 15.40
N ARG A 306 29.12 -4.98 14.25
CA ARG A 306 29.14 -3.51 14.20
C ARG A 306 27.83 -2.87 14.69
N GLY A 307 26.71 -3.55 14.50
CA GLY A 307 25.37 -3.06 14.85
C GLY A 307 24.87 -3.50 16.23
N PHE A 308 25.72 -4.06 17.11
CA PHE A 308 25.34 -4.56 18.44
C PHE A 308 24.09 -5.48 18.42
N GLY A 309 23.96 -6.33 17.40
CA GLY A 309 22.81 -7.24 17.28
C GLY A 309 21.46 -6.59 16.93
N LEU A 310 21.38 -5.27 16.74
CA LEU A 310 20.18 -4.61 16.19
C LEU A 310 19.70 -5.21 14.86
N PRO A 311 20.57 -5.73 13.96
CA PRO A 311 20.11 -6.42 12.76
C PRO A 311 19.17 -7.60 13.03
N ILE A 312 19.16 -8.22 14.23
CA ILE A 312 18.19 -9.29 14.60
C ILE A 312 16.74 -8.83 14.44
N LEU A 313 16.45 -7.55 14.72
CA LEU A 313 15.10 -7.01 14.64
C LEU A 313 14.52 -7.15 13.23
N ILE A 314 15.38 -7.05 12.21
CA ILE A 314 15.00 -7.22 10.81
C ILE A 314 14.44 -8.63 10.54
N TYR A 315 14.92 -9.64 11.28
CA TYR A 315 14.49 -11.03 11.17
C TYR A 315 13.15 -11.28 11.90
N MET A 316 12.83 -10.46 12.90
CA MET A 316 11.59 -10.58 13.66
C MET A 316 10.39 -9.94 12.95
N ILE A 317 10.61 -8.86 12.17
CA ILE A 317 9.54 -8.13 11.46
C ILE A 317 8.63 -9.04 10.62
N PRO A 318 9.12 -9.88 9.68
CA PRO A 318 8.24 -10.72 8.86
C PRO A 318 7.44 -11.71 9.70
N THR A 319 8.02 -12.22 10.79
CA THR A 319 7.38 -13.17 11.70
C THR A 319 6.30 -12.52 12.56
N ILE A 320 6.57 -11.33 13.09
CA ILE A 320 5.57 -10.53 13.81
C ILE A 320 4.42 -10.22 12.86
N LEU A 321 4.73 -9.79 11.64
CA LEU A 321 3.72 -9.45 10.64
C LEU A 321 2.84 -10.67 10.33
N ILE A 322 3.40 -11.83 9.98
CA ILE A 322 2.59 -13.02 9.69
C ILE A 322 1.75 -13.45 10.89
N CYS A 323 2.31 -13.42 12.11
CA CYS A 323 1.58 -13.77 13.32
C CYS A 323 0.45 -12.79 13.68
N THR A 324 0.60 -11.49 13.38
CA THR A 324 -0.51 -10.53 13.56
C THR A 324 -1.67 -10.79 12.61
N TYR A 325 -1.38 -11.18 11.36
CA TYR A 325 -2.41 -11.47 10.36
C TYR A 325 -3.05 -12.86 10.52
N THR A 326 -2.35 -13.82 11.10
CA THR A 326 -2.94 -15.13 11.45
C THR A 326 -3.79 -15.05 12.73
N LYS A 327 -3.43 -14.17 13.68
CA LYS A 327 -4.11 -14.03 14.98
C LYS A 327 -5.27 -13.02 14.97
N LYS A 328 -5.34 -12.10 13.99
CA LYS A 328 -6.45 -11.14 13.86
C LYS A 328 -7.79 -11.90 13.71
N SER A 329 -8.51 -11.89 14.82
CA SER A 329 -9.91 -12.26 15.07
C SER A 329 -10.44 -13.51 14.35
N LEU A 330 -10.57 -14.60 15.11
CA LEU A 330 -11.46 -15.72 14.76
C LEU A 330 -12.95 -15.32 14.70
N SER A 331 -13.30 -14.06 14.99
CA SER A 331 -14.69 -13.58 15.06
C SER A 331 -15.27 -13.14 13.72
N ASN A 332 -14.45 -12.71 12.75
CA ASN A 332 -14.95 -12.39 11.42
C ASN A 332 -14.69 -13.60 10.48
N PRO A 333 -15.72 -14.17 9.83
CA PRO A 333 -15.54 -15.31 8.93
C PRO A 333 -14.52 -15.02 7.81
N ARG A 334 -14.43 -13.75 7.36
CA ARG A 334 -13.42 -13.32 6.38
C ARG A 334 -12.01 -13.49 6.89
N GLU A 335 -11.73 -13.06 8.12
CA GLU A 335 -10.41 -13.13 8.74
C GLU A 335 -10.09 -14.55 9.21
N LYS A 336 -11.09 -15.35 9.57
CA LYS A 336 -10.94 -16.75 9.96
C LYS A 336 -10.45 -17.62 8.80
N TYR A 337 -11.08 -17.51 7.63
CA TYR A 337 -10.80 -18.40 6.49
C TYR A 337 -9.89 -17.82 5.40
N ARG A 338 -9.54 -16.52 5.45
CA ARG A 338 -8.64 -15.88 4.45
C ARG A 338 -7.45 -15.23 5.13
N ILE A 339 -6.30 -15.19 4.47
CA ILE A 339 -5.19 -14.29 4.82
C ILE A 339 -4.90 -13.38 3.62
N PRO A 340 -4.64 -12.09 3.81
CA PRO A 340 -4.11 -11.24 2.74
C PRO A 340 -2.79 -11.83 2.17
N LEU A 341 -2.62 -11.82 0.84
CA LEU A 341 -1.44 -12.43 0.22
C LEU A 341 -0.14 -11.66 0.52
N PHE A 342 -0.21 -10.34 0.65
CA PHE A 342 0.97 -9.49 0.87
C PHE A 342 1.82 -9.92 2.07
N PRO A 343 1.25 -10.13 3.29
CA PRO A 343 1.98 -10.71 4.42
C PRO A 343 2.71 -12.02 4.12
N ILE A 344 2.09 -12.92 3.37
CA ILE A 344 2.65 -14.24 3.07
C ILE A 344 3.78 -14.11 2.06
N ILE A 345 3.60 -13.31 1.01
CA ILE A 345 4.62 -13.04 -0.01
C ILE A 345 5.82 -12.34 0.61
N PHE A 346 5.57 -11.31 1.43
CA PHE A 346 6.60 -10.59 2.17
C PHE A 346 7.39 -11.54 3.07
N PHE A 347 6.69 -12.40 3.82
CA PHE A 347 7.30 -13.43 4.66
C PHE A 347 8.22 -14.37 3.84
N ILE A 348 7.72 -14.92 2.73
CA ILE A 348 8.48 -15.84 1.86
C ILE A 348 9.72 -15.15 1.30
N MET A 349 9.57 -13.97 0.70
CA MET A 349 10.68 -13.23 0.10
C MET A 349 11.77 -12.96 1.13
N PHE A 350 11.39 -12.55 2.34
CA PHE A 350 12.33 -12.28 3.40
C PHE A 350 13.06 -13.56 3.83
N PHE A 351 12.32 -14.61 4.19
CA PHE A 351 12.90 -15.87 4.65
C PHE A 351 13.78 -16.56 3.60
N ILE A 352 13.48 -16.44 2.31
CA ILE A 352 14.38 -16.90 1.24
C ILE A 352 15.69 -16.12 1.27
N GLY A 353 15.65 -14.79 1.32
CA GLY A 353 16.85 -13.97 1.43
C GLY A 353 17.70 -14.35 2.64
N LEU A 354 17.07 -14.64 3.78
CA LEU A 354 17.75 -15.09 4.98
C LEU A 354 18.41 -16.47 4.82
N THR A 355 17.72 -17.39 4.15
CA THR A 355 18.22 -18.75 3.86
C THR A 355 19.48 -18.69 3.01
N VAL A 356 19.49 -17.82 1.98
CA VAL A 356 20.66 -17.60 1.11
C VAL A 356 21.86 -17.09 1.91
N ASN A 357 21.65 -16.21 2.88
CA ASN A 357 22.74 -15.67 3.70
C ASN A 357 23.40 -16.72 4.60
N LEU A 358 22.64 -17.70 5.08
CA LEU A 358 23.18 -18.80 5.88
C LEU A 358 23.75 -19.94 5.06
N TYR A 359 23.53 -19.94 3.74
CA TYR A 359 24.04 -20.96 2.84
C TYR A 359 25.57 -21.10 2.88
N GLU A 360 26.29 -20.01 3.13
CA GLU A 360 27.75 -19.98 3.26
C GLU A 360 28.28 -20.74 4.49
N PHE A 361 27.40 -21.14 5.41
CA PHE A 361 27.78 -21.79 6.67
C PHE A 361 27.22 -23.21 6.83
N THR A 362 26.74 -23.83 5.75
CA THR A 362 26.13 -25.18 5.81
C THR A 362 27.14 -26.32 5.83
N SER A 363 28.40 -26.06 5.52
CA SER A 363 29.47 -27.06 5.55
C SER A 363 30.81 -26.41 5.88
N LEU A 364 31.77 -27.20 6.35
CA LEU A 364 33.12 -26.73 6.67
C LEU A 364 33.84 -26.17 5.43
N GLU A 365 33.60 -26.74 4.26
CA GLU A 365 34.14 -26.26 2.99
C GLU A 365 33.59 -24.87 2.63
N LYS A 366 32.31 -24.62 2.86
CA LYS A 366 31.75 -23.28 2.63
C LYS A 366 32.21 -22.24 3.65
N PHE A 367 32.45 -22.66 4.90
CA PHE A 367 33.13 -21.81 5.87
C PHE A 367 34.50 -21.39 5.35
N LYS A 368 35.29 -22.33 4.84
CA LYS A 368 36.59 -22.07 4.23
C LYS A 368 36.47 -21.08 3.05
N ASP A 369 35.49 -21.24 2.17
CA ASP A 369 35.25 -20.31 1.06
C ASP A 369 34.88 -18.90 1.55
N ALA A 370 34.03 -18.80 2.58
CA ALA A 370 33.64 -17.53 3.19
C ALA A 370 34.86 -16.82 3.82
N TRP A 371 35.70 -17.59 4.52
CA TRP A 371 36.97 -17.11 5.07
C TRP A 371 37.94 -16.67 3.97
N GLN A 372 38.02 -17.40 2.86
CA GLN A 372 38.86 -17.04 1.72
C GLN A 372 38.44 -15.70 1.12
N LYS A 373 37.13 -15.51 0.86
CA LYS A 373 36.58 -14.24 0.36
C LYS A 373 36.86 -13.09 1.33
N ALA A 374 36.72 -13.33 2.63
CA ALA A 374 36.99 -12.32 3.65
C ALA A 374 38.47 -11.92 3.69
N LEU A 375 39.38 -12.89 3.69
CA LEU A 375 40.82 -12.62 3.70
C LEU A 375 41.29 -11.91 2.42
N MET A 376 40.75 -12.27 1.25
CA MET A 376 41.01 -11.52 0.01
C MET A 376 40.52 -10.07 0.10
N ALA A 377 39.41 -9.80 0.80
CA ALA A 377 38.92 -8.44 1.00
C ALA A 377 39.79 -7.60 1.94
N PHE A 378 40.50 -8.24 2.87
CA PHE A 378 41.35 -7.57 3.85
C PHE A 378 42.81 -7.42 3.40
N THR A 379 43.29 -8.34 2.57
CA THR A 379 44.67 -8.35 2.07
C THR A 379 44.78 -7.68 0.70
N SER A 380 45.99 -7.28 0.31
CA SER A 380 46.27 -6.69 -1.00
C SER A 380 46.43 -7.72 -2.13
N LYS A 381 46.25 -9.02 -1.84
CA LYS A 381 46.57 -10.12 -2.74
C LYS A 381 45.33 -10.95 -3.07
N ASN A 382 45.21 -11.33 -4.34
CA ASN A 382 44.10 -12.14 -4.85
C ASN A 382 44.34 -13.65 -4.81
N ASP A 383 45.53 -14.11 -4.42
CA ASP A 383 45.92 -15.53 -4.49
C ASP A 383 46.47 -16.02 -3.14
N ILE A 384 45.54 -16.34 -2.24
CA ILE A 384 45.78 -16.83 -0.88
C ILE A 384 45.51 -18.34 -0.85
N ASP A 385 46.50 -19.12 -0.45
CA ASP A 385 46.35 -20.55 -0.21
C ASP A 385 45.59 -20.80 1.11
N ILE A 386 44.26 -20.75 1.00
CA ILE A 386 43.36 -20.87 2.15
C ILE A 386 43.49 -22.22 2.87
N ASN A 387 43.95 -23.29 2.20
CA ASN A 387 44.09 -24.60 2.82
C ASN A 387 45.09 -24.56 3.98
N LYS A 388 46.26 -23.95 3.73
CA LYS A 388 47.35 -23.84 4.72
C LYS A 388 46.96 -23.01 5.94
N PHE A 389 46.07 -22.05 5.75
CA PHE A 389 45.57 -21.21 6.83
C PHE A 389 44.41 -21.84 7.59
N PHE A 390 43.44 -22.43 6.88
CA PHE A 390 42.19 -22.89 7.46
C PHE A 390 42.31 -24.26 8.13
N GLU A 391 43.19 -25.15 7.66
CA GLU A 391 43.39 -26.48 8.28
C GLU A 391 43.87 -26.40 9.75
N PRO A 392 44.88 -25.58 10.12
CA PRO A 392 45.28 -25.41 11.51
C PRO A 392 44.17 -24.80 12.38
N ILE A 393 43.46 -23.79 11.86
CA ILE A 393 42.34 -23.16 12.56
C ILE A 393 41.21 -24.16 12.82
N LEU A 394 40.91 -24.98 11.80
CA LEU A 394 39.91 -26.03 11.93
C LEU A 394 40.35 -27.05 12.98
N LYS A 395 41.62 -27.46 13.01
CA LYS A 395 42.13 -28.40 14.01
C LYS A 395 41.97 -27.89 15.44
N ASP A 396 42.27 -26.61 15.68
CA ASP A 396 42.22 -26.00 17.01
C ASP A 396 40.79 -25.66 17.46
N HIS A 397 39.86 -25.47 16.52
CA HIS A 397 38.51 -24.98 16.81
C HIS A 397 37.38 -25.80 16.17
N ILE A 398 37.62 -27.06 15.79
CA ILE A 398 36.70 -27.89 15.01
C ILE A 398 35.29 -27.96 15.61
N GLN A 399 35.20 -28.07 16.94
CA GLN A 399 33.93 -28.17 17.66
C GLN A 399 33.06 -26.93 17.47
N LYS A 400 33.67 -25.74 17.43
CA LYS A 400 32.95 -24.47 17.24
C LYS A 400 32.37 -24.38 15.83
N PHE A 401 33.15 -24.78 14.82
CA PHE A 401 32.68 -24.81 13.43
C PHE A 401 31.59 -25.87 13.21
N GLN A 402 31.76 -27.08 13.76
CA GLN A 402 30.76 -28.16 13.65
C GLN A 402 29.44 -27.79 14.33
N LEU A 403 29.49 -27.16 15.51
CA LEU A 403 28.29 -26.66 16.20
C LEU A 403 27.60 -25.56 15.38
N GLY A 404 28.38 -24.63 14.80
CA GLY A 404 27.87 -23.61 13.87
C GLY A 404 27.15 -24.23 12.66
N VAL A 405 27.75 -25.23 12.02
CA VAL A 405 27.13 -25.99 10.91
C VAL A 405 25.83 -26.67 11.37
N GLY A 406 25.84 -27.34 12.53
CA GLY A 406 24.65 -28.01 13.07
C GLY A 406 23.48 -27.06 13.36
N LEU A 407 23.77 -25.89 13.93
CA LEU A 407 22.77 -24.85 14.17
C LEU A 407 22.20 -24.33 12.84
N VAL A 408 23.06 -24.01 11.88
CA VAL A 408 22.64 -23.53 10.56
C VAL A 408 21.77 -24.56 9.86
N LEU A 409 22.18 -25.82 9.80
CA LEU A 409 21.39 -26.89 9.18
C LEU A 409 20.03 -27.08 9.86
N SER A 410 19.99 -27.10 11.19
CA SER A 410 18.72 -27.23 11.92
C SER A 410 17.79 -26.04 11.66
N SER A 411 18.33 -24.81 11.62
CA SER A 411 17.55 -23.62 11.29
C SER A 411 17.00 -23.68 9.86
N LEU A 412 17.81 -24.09 8.89
CA LEU A 412 17.40 -24.20 7.48
C LEU A 412 16.30 -25.23 7.27
N VAL A 413 16.38 -26.40 7.91
CA VAL A 413 15.33 -27.43 7.82
C VAL A 413 13.98 -26.89 8.29
N VAL A 414 13.95 -26.21 9.45
CA VAL A 414 12.72 -25.60 9.97
C VAL A 414 12.24 -24.46 9.08
N THR A 415 13.16 -23.64 8.55
CA THR A 415 12.84 -22.57 7.60
C THR A 415 12.21 -23.10 6.31
N ILE A 416 12.78 -24.14 5.70
CA ILE A 416 12.25 -24.76 4.48
C ILE A 416 10.85 -25.33 4.74
N LEU A 417 10.65 -26.03 5.86
CA LEU A 417 9.32 -26.54 6.23
C LEU A 417 8.30 -25.42 6.38
N THR A 418 8.71 -24.30 6.99
CA THR A 418 7.86 -23.12 7.17
C THR A 418 7.52 -22.46 5.82
N LEU A 419 8.48 -22.37 4.91
CA LEU A 419 8.29 -21.82 3.57
C LEU A 419 7.34 -22.69 2.73
N LEU A 420 7.49 -24.02 2.78
CA LEU A 420 6.57 -24.95 2.11
C LEU A 420 5.13 -24.74 2.61
N LEU A 421 4.95 -24.62 3.92
CA LEU A 421 3.64 -24.36 4.50
C LEU A 421 3.06 -23.00 4.07
N ALA A 422 3.90 -21.97 3.97
CA ALA A 422 3.50 -20.66 3.47
C ALA A 422 3.02 -20.72 2.00
N VAL A 423 3.69 -21.51 1.15
CA VAL A 423 3.27 -21.75 -0.24
C VAL A 423 1.94 -22.50 -0.30
N VAL A 424 1.77 -23.55 0.51
CA VAL A 424 0.49 -24.27 0.62
C VAL A 424 -0.63 -23.32 1.02
N LEU A 425 -0.36 -22.39 1.94
CA LEU A 425 -1.33 -21.38 2.35
C LEU A 425 -1.76 -20.44 1.22
N ILE A 426 -0.87 -20.10 0.27
CA ILE A 426 -1.22 -19.32 -0.92
C ILE A 426 -2.19 -20.11 -1.80
N ILE A 427 -1.92 -21.39 -2.02
CA ILE A 427 -2.72 -22.27 -2.90
C ILE A 427 -4.12 -22.47 -2.32
N VAL A 428 -4.21 -22.69 -1.00
CA VAL A 428 -5.46 -22.96 -0.28
C VAL A 428 -6.29 -21.70 -0.05
N ASN A 429 -5.66 -20.51 -0.08
CA ASN A 429 -6.33 -19.25 0.24
C ASN A 429 -7.57 -19.05 -0.65
N PRO A 430 -8.77 -18.84 -0.07
CA PRO A 430 -10.00 -18.81 -0.85
C PRO A 430 -10.02 -17.61 -1.81
N LYS A 431 -10.42 -17.88 -3.06
CA LYS A 431 -10.56 -16.86 -4.11
C LYS A 431 -11.87 -16.09 -3.94
N LEU A 432 -11.84 -14.82 -4.34
CA LEU A 432 -13.03 -13.97 -4.34
C LEU A 432 -14.12 -14.57 -5.23
N ASP A 433 -15.35 -14.57 -4.71
CA ASP A 433 -16.53 -14.97 -5.45
C ASP A 433 -17.17 -13.74 -6.10
N ARG A 434 -16.84 -13.52 -7.37
CA ARG A 434 -17.33 -12.36 -8.12
C ARG A 434 -18.84 -12.40 -8.31
N GLU A 435 -19.43 -13.58 -8.46
CA GLU A 435 -20.88 -13.73 -8.66
C GLU A 435 -21.63 -13.40 -7.37
N LYS A 436 -21.16 -13.91 -6.23
CA LYS A 436 -21.75 -13.58 -4.92
C LYS A 436 -21.65 -12.09 -4.60
N ILE A 437 -20.52 -11.45 -4.91
CA ILE A 437 -20.34 -10.00 -4.73
C ILE A 437 -21.28 -9.21 -5.66
N MET A 438 -21.41 -9.63 -6.91
CA MET A 438 -22.32 -8.99 -7.87
C MET A 438 -23.77 -9.14 -7.43
N LYS A 439 -24.21 -10.35 -7.03
CA LYS A 439 -25.56 -10.59 -6.49
C LYS A 439 -25.84 -9.69 -5.28
N ALA A 440 -24.91 -9.63 -4.31
CA ALA A 440 -25.08 -8.78 -3.12
C ALA A 440 -25.12 -7.29 -3.45
N THR A 441 -24.34 -6.84 -4.44
CA THR A 441 -24.35 -5.43 -4.86
C THR A 441 -25.66 -5.07 -5.58
N LEU A 442 -26.18 -5.97 -6.43
CA LEU A 442 -27.48 -5.78 -7.08
C LEU A 442 -28.63 -5.78 -6.08
N GLU A 443 -28.61 -6.69 -5.09
CA GLU A 443 -29.60 -6.71 -4.00
C GLU A 443 -29.57 -5.44 -3.15
N HIS A 444 -28.37 -4.92 -2.86
CA HIS A 444 -28.21 -3.64 -2.19
C HIS A 444 -28.79 -2.48 -3.01
N GLN A 445 -28.52 -2.44 -4.33
CA GLN A 445 -29.08 -1.43 -5.22
C GLN A 445 -30.61 -1.49 -5.29
N LYS A 446 -31.20 -2.69 -5.36
CA LYS A 446 -32.66 -2.87 -5.30
C LYS A 446 -33.23 -2.35 -3.99
N ALA A 447 -32.60 -2.67 -2.87
CA ALA A 447 -33.03 -2.20 -1.55
C ALA A 447 -33.02 -0.67 -1.45
N VAL A 448 -31.95 -0.03 -1.94
CA VAL A 448 -31.84 1.43 -2.00
C VAL A 448 -32.92 2.03 -2.91
N MET A 449 -33.15 1.46 -4.10
CA MET A 449 -34.19 1.93 -5.02
C MET A 449 -35.61 1.81 -4.43
N ALA A 450 -35.91 0.70 -3.76
CA ALA A 450 -37.19 0.48 -3.11
C ALA A 450 -37.44 1.51 -2.00
N ILE A 451 -36.43 1.77 -1.16
CA ILE A 451 -36.50 2.79 -0.10
C ILE A 451 -36.71 4.18 -0.71
N MET A 452 -36.03 4.51 -1.81
CA MET A 452 -36.21 5.79 -2.51
C MET A 452 -37.63 5.94 -3.08
N GLN A 453 -38.25 4.84 -3.49
CA GLN A 453 -39.65 4.78 -3.95
C GLN A 453 -40.66 4.69 -2.79
N GLY A 454 -40.21 4.72 -1.53
CA GLY A 454 -41.07 4.63 -0.34
C GLY A 454 -41.55 3.20 -0.02
N GLN A 455 -40.99 2.18 -0.67
CA GLN A 455 -41.29 0.77 -0.41
C GLN A 455 -40.28 0.16 0.56
N ARG A 456 -40.73 -0.80 1.38
CA ARG A 456 -39.85 -1.62 2.22
C ARG A 456 -39.31 -2.78 1.41
N TYR A 457 -37.99 -2.98 1.43
CA TYR A 457 -37.32 -4.11 0.81
C TYR A 457 -36.30 -4.68 1.77
N GLU A 458 -36.43 -5.96 2.08
CA GLU A 458 -35.48 -6.71 2.89
C GLU A 458 -34.53 -7.47 1.94
N MET A 459 -33.22 -7.32 2.14
CA MET A 459 -32.23 -8.04 1.34
C MET A 459 -32.30 -9.53 1.63
N ASP A 460 -32.06 -10.36 0.61
CA ASP A 460 -32.01 -11.82 0.71
C ASP A 460 -31.05 -12.27 1.85
N PRO A 461 -31.57 -12.85 2.95
CA PRO A 461 -30.77 -13.22 4.11
C PRO A 461 -29.75 -14.32 3.79
N SER A 462 -29.96 -15.11 2.74
CA SER A 462 -29.02 -16.15 2.31
C SER A 462 -27.66 -15.61 1.83
N LEU A 463 -27.56 -14.30 1.56
CA LEU A 463 -26.30 -13.63 1.25
C LEU A 463 -25.38 -13.52 2.48
N TYR A 464 -25.95 -13.58 3.69
CA TYR A 464 -25.28 -13.31 4.94
C TYR A 464 -25.14 -14.58 5.78
N GLU A 465 -24.08 -14.64 6.58
CA GLU A 465 -23.81 -15.76 7.46
C GLU A 465 -24.38 -15.48 8.85
N GLU A 466 -25.47 -16.16 9.18
CA GLU A 466 -26.19 -15.97 10.44
C GLU A 466 -25.47 -16.68 11.61
N ASP A 467 -24.72 -17.74 11.34
CA ASP A 467 -24.26 -18.69 12.38
C ASP A 467 -22.83 -18.46 12.93
N GLU A 468 -21.99 -17.62 12.32
CA GLU A 468 -20.55 -17.54 12.68
C GLU A 468 -20.10 -16.23 13.36
N VAL A 469 -20.97 -15.21 13.46
CA VAL A 469 -20.60 -13.91 14.05
C VAL A 469 -20.97 -13.84 15.53
N GLU A 470 -20.19 -14.51 16.38
CA GLU A 470 -20.15 -14.13 17.80
C GLU A 470 -19.53 -12.74 17.92
N ILE A 471 -20.36 -11.73 18.18
CA ILE A 471 -19.90 -10.40 18.57
C ILE A 471 -19.23 -10.55 19.95
N LYS A 472 -17.95 -10.92 19.97
CA LYS A 472 -17.19 -10.96 21.22
C LYS A 472 -17.11 -9.53 21.76
N HIS A 473 -17.77 -9.31 22.91
CA HIS A 473 -17.65 -8.08 23.67
C HIS A 473 -16.15 -7.72 23.82
N PRO A 474 -15.79 -6.42 23.70
CA PRO A 474 -14.41 -5.98 23.83
C PRO A 474 -13.81 -6.52 25.13
N SER A 475 -12.56 -7.00 25.08
CA SER A 475 -11.88 -7.53 26.27
C SER A 475 -11.89 -6.50 27.40
N LYS A 476 -11.93 -6.95 28.66
CA LYS A 476 -11.95 -6.07 29.86
C LYS A 476 -10.85 -4.99 29.80
N LEU A 477 -9.69 -5.34 29.23
CA LEU A 477 -8.56 -4.44 28.99
C LEU A 477 -8.86 -3.36 27.93
N LYS A 478 -9.49 -3.73 26.82
CA LYS A 478 -9.92 -2.77 25.78
C LYS A 478 -11.01 -1.83 26.30
N LEU A 479 -11.95 -2.35 27.10
CA LEU A 479 -12.95 -1.55 27.82
C LEU A 479 -12.31 -0.60 28.84
N PHE A 480 -11.28 -1.04 29.55
CA PHE A 480 -10.54 -0.22 30.50
C PHE A 480 -9.82 0.95 29.81
N PHE A 481 -9.09 0.70 28.72
CA PHE A 481 -8.46 1.76 27.92
C PHE A 481 -9.47 2.71 27.27
N LEU A 482 -10.62 2.21 26.81
CA LEU A 482 -11.71 3.04 26.30
C LEU A 482 -12.30 3.94 27.40
N LYS A 483 -12.46 3.43 28.62
CA LYS A 483 -12.91 4.22 29.78
C LYS A 483 -11.90 5.30 30.15
N LEU A 484 -10.60 5.00 30.15
CA LEU A 484 -9.54 5.99 30.38
C LEU A 484 -9.53 7.09 29.30
N LYS A 485 -9.61 6.71 28.03
CA LYS A 485 -9.63 7.67 26.91
C LYS A 485 -10.85 8.58 26.93
N ASN A 486 -12.00 8.08 27.36
CA ASN A 486 -13.22 8.88 27.50
C ASN A 486 -13.26 9.72 28.78
N LYS A 487 -12.45 9.39 29.79
CA LYS A 487 -12.33 10.19 31.02
C LYS A 487 -11.58 11.49 30.74
N ASN A 488 -10.48 11.43 29.99
CA ASN A 488 -9.69 12.62 29.62
C ASN A 488 -10.49 13.61 28.74
N LYS A 489 -11.36 13.12 27.85
CA LYS A 489 -12.24 13.98 27.04
C LYS A 489 -13.30 14.74 27.83
N LYS A 490 -13.63 14.31 29.05
CA LYS A 490 -14.63 14.99 29.92
C LYS A 490 -14.00 16.03 30.83
N GLU A 491 -12.68 16.01 31.02
CA GLU A 491 -11.96 17.04 31.78
C GLU A 491 -11.68 18.26 30.87
N ASP A 492 -11.26 18.05 29.61
CA ASP A 492 -11.02 19.14 28.66
C ASP A 492 -12.29 19.94 28.25
N SER A 493 -13.49 19.39 28.47
CA SER A 493 -14.75 20.08 28.12
C SER A 493 -15.36 20.88 29.28
N LYS A 494 -14.76 20.85 30.48
CA LYS A 494 -15.24 21.60 31.65
C LYS A 494 -14.48 22.90 31.89
N ASP A 495 -13.31 23.08 31.29
CA ASP A 495 -12.46 24.26 31.51
C ASP A 495 -12.61 25.36 30.45
N THR A 496 -13.59 25.26 29.52
CA THR A 496 -13.85 26.31 28.52
C THR A 496 -15.14 27.11 28.74
N ASN A 497 -15.78 26.98 29.91
CA ASN A 497 -16.86 27.89 30.33
C ASN A 497 -16.53 28.46 31.72
N ASN A 498 -15.65 29.46 31.74
CA ASN A 498 -15.62 30.53 32.76
C ASN A 498 -14.94 31.76 32.18
#